data_AF-A0A3G8LI62-F1
#
_entry.id   AF-A0A3G8LI62-F1
#
_cell.length_a   1.000
_cell.length_b   1.000
_cell.length_c   1.000
_cell.angle_alpha   90.00
_cell.angle_beta   90.00
_cell.angle_gamma   90.00
#
_symmetry.space_group_name_H-M   'P 1'
#
loop_
_entity.id
_entity.type
_entity.pdbx_description
1 polymer ?
#
loop_
_entity_poly.entity_id
_entity_poly.type
_entity_poly.pdbx_seq_one_letter_code
_entity_poly.pdbx_strand_id
1 'polypeptide(L)'
;MKQFYVENTEHVKVNDLRSLRIFYSSIIGKNAVLVYQHLFDLNDIYDVNYSHLLSNTLKMLSINEQEFIEARFKLEALSLLKTYEDEQNNVYFVLQKPLNANEISNSHFLESLICKNIGSDKYGDLLKQTAEFSFNKKPLKNVSKRYFDVFSEKNEVENFEGQKDFEICDEKTWKQTLSSEKYIEYKLQSKITIKLQNLIDKLRLMKFDDFSINCFLHYSLSVNKTIVSKYVEKIAKDFAHKNLFNAELIDNELNGVLEVKNINKNLDYNKDDNKILPTYNYEESDLVGELDWEN
;
A
#
# COMPACT_ATOMS: atom_id res chain seq x y z
N MET A 1 -4.13 -3.14 -35.38
CA MET A 1 -4.95 -3.37 -34.16
C MET A 1 -6.36 -2.86 -34.41
N LYS A 2 -7.40 -3.69 -34.28
CA LYS A 2 -8.79 -3.24 -34.54
C LYS A 2 -9.56 -2.92 -33.26
N GLN A 3 -9.35 -3.74 -32.23
CA GLN A 3 -9.97 -3.60 -30.91
C GLN A 3 -8.93 -3.85 -29.81
N PHE A 4 -9.19 -3.31 -28.63
CA PHE A 4 -8.35 -3.48 -27.45
C PHE A 4 -9.16 -3.51 -26.16
N TYR A 5 -8.57 -4.03 -25.10
CA TYR A 5 -9.11 -4.07 -23.73
C TYR A 5 -8.18 -3.28 -22.80
N VAL A 6 -8.72 -2.80 -21.68
CA VAL A 6 -7.94 -2.04 -20.69
C VAL A 6 -8.16 -2.62 -19.30
N GLU A 7 -7.07 -2.74 -18.56
CA GLU A 7 -7.06 -3.20 -17.18
C GLU A 7 -6.20 -2.25 -16.31
N ASN A 8 -6.61 -2.03 -15.06
CA ASN A 8 -5.90 -1.25 -14.05
C ASN A 8 -5.63 -2.10 -12.79
N THR A 9 -4.69 -3.05 -12.89
CA THR A 9 -4.32 -3.93 -11.77
C THR A 9 -3.58 -3.22 -10.64
N GLU A 10 -2.82 -2.18 -10.96
CA GLU A 10 -2.04 -1.41 -9.99
C GLU A 10 -2.89 -0.40 -9.18
N HIS A 11 -4.21 -0.40 -9.38
CA HIS A 11 -5.15 0.54 -8.76
C HIS A 11 -4.67 2.00 -8.92
N VAL A 12 -4.22 2.36 -10.13
CA VAL A 12 -3.92 3.75 -10.48
C VAL A 12 -5.13 4.61 -10.10
N LYS A 13 -4.87 5.76 -9.49
CA LYS A 13 -5.89 6.72 -9.05
C LYS A 13 -5.72 8.05 -9.77
N VAL A 14 -6.75 8.90 -9.68
CA VAL A 14 -6.73 10.27 -10.22
C VAL A 14 -5.53 11.07 -9.73
N ASN A 15 -5.12 10.89 -8.46
CA ASN A 15 -3.95 11.58 -7.90
C ASN A 15 -2.64 11.16 -8.58
N ASP A 16 -2.51 9.91 -9.03
CA ASP A 16 -1.29 9.42 -9.69
C ASP A 16 -1.10 10.07 -11.07
N LEU A 17 -2.20 10.44 -11.74
CA LEU A 17 -2.16 11.18 -13.01
C LEU A 17 -1.48 12.54 -12.87
N ARG A 18 -1.44 13.12 -11.67
CA ARG A 18 -0.67 14.34 -11.41
C ARG A 18 0.82 14.09 -11.63
N SER A 19 1.35 12.96 -11.16
CA SER A 19 2.77 12.62 -11.33
C SER A 19 3.13 12.41 -12.80
N LEU A 20 2.27 11.70 -13.54
CA LEU A 20 2.38 11.56 -14.99
C LEU A 20 2.52 12.92 -15.69
N ARG A 21 1.61 13.87 -15.36
CA ARG A 21 1.60 15.19 -15.99
C ARG A 21 2.81 16.05 -15.60
N ILE A 22 3.28 15.95 -14.36
CA ILE A 22 4.37 16.81 -13.86
C ILE A 22 5.74 16.30 -14.33
N PHE A 23 6.01 15.00 -14.17
CA PHE A 23 7.35 14.46 -14.36
C PHE A 23 7.52 13.80 -15.72
N TYR A 24 6.55 13.01 -16.18
CA TYR A 24 6.70 12.21 -17.39
C TYR A 24 6.45 13.01 -18.66
N SER A 25 5.55 14.01 -18.64
CA SER A 25 5.19 14.82 -19.83
C SER A 25 6.39 15.34 -20.61
N SER A 26 7.46 15.76 -19.93
CA SER A 26 8.66 16.30 -20.57
C SER A 26 9.46 15.25 -21.37
N ILE A 27 9.29 13.97 -21.04
CA ILE A 27 9.97 12.84 -21.68
C ILE A 27 9.09 12.21 -22.75
N ILE A 28 7.82 11.92 -22.41
CA ILE A 28 6.92 11.16 -23.30
C ILE A 28 6.13 12.04 -24.27
N GLY A 29 5.97 13.32 -23.94
CA GLY A 29 5.21 14.29 -24.72
C GLY A 29 3.69 14.19 -24.55
N LYS A 30 2.98 15.17 -25.11
CA LYS A 30 1.53 15.36 -24.92
C LYS A 30 0.68 14.17 -25.35
N ASN A 31 0.98 13.53 -26.49
CA ASN A 31 0.14 12.46 -27.03
C ASN A 31 0.17 11.23 -26.12
N ALA A 32 1.33 10.88 -25.56
CA ALA A 32 1.47 9.76 -24.62
C ALA A 32 0.72 10.03 -23.31
N VAL A 33 0.78 11.25 -22.79
CA VAL A 33 -0.01 11.66 -21.61
C VAL A 33 -1.51 11.52 -21.91
N LEU A 34 -1.98 12.03 -23.05
CA LEU A 34 -3.39 11.94 -23.45
C LEU A 34 -3.85 10.51 -23.64
N VAL A 35 -3.05 9.66 -24.30
CA VAL A 35 -3.36 8.24 -24.48
C VAL A 35 -3.46 7.53 -23.13
N TYR A 36 -2.52 7.75 -22.21
CA TYR A 36 -2.56 7.12 -20.89
C TYR A 36 -3.81 7.55 -20.11
N GLN A 37 -4.11 8.85 -20.07
CA GLN A 37 -5.29 9.36 -19.36
C GLN A 37 -6.59 8.82 -19.97
N HIS A 38 -6.66 8.74 -21.29
CA HIS A 38 -7.81 8.15 -21.98
C HIS A 38 -8.01 6.67 -21.64
N LEU A 39 -6.93 5.88 -21.62
CA LEU A 39 -7.01 4.47 -21.21
C LEU A 39 -7.46 4.36 -19.74
N PHE A 40 -6.95 5.23 -18.87
CA PHE A 40 -7.40 5.31 -17.48
C PHE A 40 -8.90 5.59 -17.38
N ASP A 41 -9.40 6.60 -18.10
CA ASP A 41 -10.82 6.97 -18.08
C ASP A 41 -11.70 5.84 -18.65
N LEU A 42 -11.24 5.13 -19.68
CA LEU A 42 -11.95 3.96 -20.22
C LEU A 42 -12.11 2.85 -19.16
N ASN A 43 -11.04 2.55 -18.41
CA ASN A 43 -11.12 1.55 -17.34
C ASN A 43 -11.99 2.02 -16.16
N ASP A 44 -12.10 3.31 -15.90
CA ASP A 44 -12.95 3.85 -14.82
C ASP A 44 -14.45 3.75 -15.19
N ILE A 45 -14.78 3.92 -16.47
CA ILE A 45 -16.16 3.93 -16.97
C ILE A 45 -16.67 2.51 -17.29
N TYR A 46 -15.80 1.64 -17.81
CA TYR A 46 -16.17 0.33 -18.35
C TYR A 46 -15.48 -0.82 -17.60
N ASP A 47 -16.14 -1.99 -17.59
CA ASP A 47 -15.55 -3.22 -17.03
C ASP A 47 -14.36 -3.71 -17.87
N VAL A 48 -13.43 -4.44 -17.23
CA VAL A 48 -12.21 -5.00 -17.87
C VAL A 48 -12.51 -5.87 -19.10
N ASN A 49 -13.69 -6.50 -19.16
CA ASN A 49 -14.09 -7.34 -20.29
C ASN A 49 -14.68 -6.55 -21.47
N TYR A 50 -14.79 -5.22 -21.36
CA TYR A 50 -15.32 -4.37 -22.42
C TYR A 50 -14.27 -4.11 -23.50
N SER A 51 -14.62 -4.37 -24.76
CA SER A 51 -13.72 -4.11 -25.89
C SER A 51 -13.93 -2.71 -26.48
N HIS A 52 -12.83 -2.04 -26.80
CA HIS A 52 -12.81 -0.71 -27.39
C HIS A 52 -12.27 -0.75 -28.82
N LEU A 53 -12.90 0.00 -29.72
CA LEU A 53 -12.39 0.16 -31.08
C LEU A 53 -11.28 1.22 -31.11
N LEU A 54 -10.12 0.87 -31.69
CA LEU A 54 -9.00 1.81 -31.84
C LEU A 54 -9.42 3.06 -32.62
N SER A 55 -10.23 2.90 -33.67
CA SER A 55 -10.70 4.01 -34.49
C SER A 55 -11.50 5.05 -33.71
N ASN A 56 -12.21 4.66 -32.65
CA ASN A 56 -12.93 5.59 -31.78
C ASN A 56 -11.95 6.38 -30.91
N THR A 57 -10.95 5.70 -30.31
CA THR A 57 -9.87 6.35 -29.56
C THR A 57 -9.12 7.37 -30.41
N LEU A 58 -8.71 7.00 -31.63
CA LEU A 58 -8.01 7.91 -32.54
C LEU A 58 -8.82 9.18 -32.85
N LYS A 59 -10.12 9.02 -33.13
CA LYS A 59 -11.03 10.15 -33.37
C LYS A 59 -11.20 11.03 -32.14
N MET A 60 -11.41 10.43 -30.97
CA MET A 60 -11.66 11.16 -29.74
C MET A 60 -10.44 11.96 -29.30
N LEU A 61 -9.25 11.38 -29.45
CA LEU A 61 -7.98 12.04 -29.15
C LEU A 61 -7.48 12.96 -30.28
N SER A 62 -8.13 12.94 -31.44
CA SER A 62 -7.72 13.70 -32.63
C SER A 62 -6.26 13.43 -33.03
N ILE A 63 -5.84 12.16 -32.98
CA ILE A 63 -4.50 11.71 -33.39
C ILE A 63 -4.61 10.63 -34.46
N ASN A 64 -3.57 10.48 -35.27
CA ASN A 64 -3.47 9.38 -36.24
C ASN A 64 -2.87 8.11 -35.62
N GLU A 65 -2.92 7.00 -36.37
CA GLU A 65 -2.44 5.69 -35.90
C GLU A 65 -0.94 5.69 -35.57
N GLN A 66 -0.12 6.40 -36.36
CA GLN A 66 1.32 6.51 -36.12
C GLN A 66 1.61 7.25 -34.81
N GLU A 67 0.92 8.36 -34.55
CA GLU A 67 1.03 9.10 -33.29
C GLU A 67 0.62 8.28 -32.08
N PHE A 68 -0.42 7.45 -32.22
CA PHE A 68 -0.85 6.54 -31.16
C PHE A 68 0.21 5.46 -30.90
N ILE A 69 0.78 4.86 -31.95
CA ILE A 69 1.83 3.84 -31.83
C ILE A 69 3.07 4.43 -31.13
N GLU A 70 3.52 5.61 -31.53
CA GLU A 70 4.66 6.28 -30.89
C GLU A 70 4.38 6.64 -29.43
N ALA A 71 3.16 7.12 -29.14
CA ALA A 71 2.71 7.39 -27.78
C ALA A 71 2.75 6.11 -26.93
N ARG A 72 2.20 5.01 -27.45
CA ARG A 72 2.19 3.70 -26.80
C ARG A 72 3.61 3.21 -26.51
N PHE A 73 4.51 3.25 -27.49
CA PHE A 73 5.90 2.82 -27.32
C PHE A 73 6.64 3.62 -26.23
N LYS A 74 6.38 4.92 -26.11
CA LYS A 74 6.97 5.73 -25.03
C LYS A 74 6.43 5.35 -23.66
N LEU A 75 5.13 5.05 -23.56
CA LEU A 75 4.51 4.57 -22.31
C LEU A 75 5.08 3.20 -21.91
N GLU A 76 5.20 2.28 -22.86
CA GLU A 76 5.80 0.95 -22.65
C GLU A 76 7.27 1.06 -22.21
N ALA A 77 8.06 1.90 -22.90
CA ALA A 77 9.49 2.09 -22.60
C ALA A 77 9.77 2.64 -21.19
N LEU A 78 8.83 3.43 -20.63
CA LEU A 78 8.92 3.92 -19.26
C LEU A 78 8.11 3.09 -18.25
N SER A 79 7.68 1.88 -18.63
CA SER A 79 6.90 0.96 -17.79
C SER A 79 5.61 1.58 -17.24
N LEU A 80 5.02 2.52 -17.97
CA LEU A 80 3.70 3.09 -17.69
C LEU A 80 2.57 2.25 -18.30
N LEU A 81 2.89 1.42 -19.28
CA LEU A 81 1.93 0.56 -19.95
C LEU A 81 2.56 -0.79 -20.23
N LYS A 82 1.82 -1.87 -20.01
CA LYS A 82 2.14 -3.19 -20.55
C LYS A 82 1.12 -3.52 -21.62
N THR A 83 1.60 -4.12 -22.70
CA THR A 83 0.75 -4.55 -23.81
C THR A 83 0.90 -6.04 -24.01
N TYR A 84 -0.23 -6.73 -24.08
CA TYR A 84 -0.32 -8.16 -24.41
C TYR A 84 -1.14 -8.33 -25.68
N GLU A 85 -0.90 -9.42 -26.39
CA GLU A 85 -1.65 -9.81 -27.58
C GLU A 85 -2.00 -11.30 -27.47
N ASP A 86 -3.25 -11.65 -27.76
CA ASP A 86 -3.68 -13.05 -27.80
C ASP A 86 -3.54 -13.67 -29.20
N GLU A 87 -3.84 -14.96 -29.32
CA GLU A 87 -3.78 -15.69 -30.60
C GLU A 87 -4.76 -15.15 -31.65
N GLN A 88 -5.77 -14.38 -31.24
CA GLN A 88 -6.75 -13.74 -32.13
C GLN A 88 -6.36 -12.30 -32.49
N ASN A 89 -5.16 -11.84 -32.11
CA ASN A 89 -4.65 -10.48 -32.28
C ASN A 89 -5.50 -9.41 -31.55
N ASN A 90 -6.19 -9.79 -30.47
CA ASN A 90 -6.76 -8.80 -29.55
C ASN A 90 -5.65 -8.26 -28.68
N VAL A 91 -5.68 -6.94 -28.44
CA VAL A 91 -4.65 -6.26 -27.67
C VAL A 91 -5.20 -5.92 -26.28
N TYR A 92 -4.40 -6.17 -25.25
CA TYR A 92 -4.75 -5.90 -23.86
C TYR A 92 -3.74 -4.92 -23.28
N PHE A 93 -4.24 -3.77 -22.83
CA PHE A 93 -3.46 -2.73 -22.19
C PHE A 93 -3.61 -2.81 -20.68
N VAL A 94 -2.50 -3.03 -19.99
CA VAL A 94 -2.48 -3.02 -18.52
C VAL A 94 -1.78 -1.74 -18.07
N LEU A 95 -2.55 -0.85 -17.44
CA LEU A 95 -2.05 0.40 -16.89
C LEU A 95 -1.07 0.10 -15.75
N GLN A 96 0.04 0.82 -15.73
CA GLN A 96 1.03 0.75 -14.65
C GLN A 96 1.09 2.11 -13.96
N LYS A 97 1.22 2.09 -12.64
CA LYS A 97 1.23 3.30 -11.83
C LYS A 97 2.46 4.16 -12.12
N PRO A 98 2.31 5.45 -12.44
CA PRO A 98 3.45 6.35 -12.54
C PRO A 98 4.10 6.50 -11.17
N LEU A 99 5.44 6.56 -11.15
CA LEU A 99 6.17 6.78 -9.92
C LEU A 99 5.78 8.15 -9.33
N ASN A 100 5.68 8.23 -8.00
CA ASN A 100 5.46 9.49 -7.29
C ASN A 100 6.76 10.31 -7.16
N ALA A 101 6.68 11.53 -6.65
CA ALA A 101 7.84 12.43 -6.54
C ALA A 101 9.01 11.82 -5.76
N ASN A 102 8.73 11.15 -4.63
CA ASN A 102 9.73 10.49 -3.79
C ASN A 102 10.38 9.29 -4.52
N GLU A 103 9.59 8.51 -5.25
CA GLU A 103 10.09 7.38 -6.05
C GLU A 103 10.94 7.86 -7.25
N ILE A 104 10.54 8.96 -7.89
CA ILE A 104 11.27 9.56 -9.01
C ILE A 104 12.62 10.10 -8.54
N SER A 105 12.71 10.73 -7.36
CA SER A 105 13.99 11.20 -6.81
C SER A 105 14.98 10.07 -6.51
N ASN A 106 14.50 8.83 -6.36
CA ASN A 106 15.36 7.66 -6.17
C ASN A 106 15.80 7.01 -7.49
N SER A 107 15.25 7.46 -8.63
CA SER A 107 15.55 6.92 -9.96
C SER A 107 16.48 7.86 -10.73
N HIS A 108 17.79 7.61 -10.62
CA HIS A 108 18.82 8.39 -11.33
C HIS A 108 18.58 8.44 -12.86
N PHE A 109 18.01 7.38 -13.44
CA PHE A 109 17.67 7.35 -14.86
C PHE A 109 16.57 8.37 -15.21
N LEU A 110 15.46 8.38 -14.46
CA LEU A 110 14.37 9.31 -14.69
C LEU A 110 14.76 10.74 -14.35
N GLU A 111 15.48 10.94 -13.23
CA GLU A 111 16.04 12.24 -12.87
C GLU A 111 16.87 12.84 -14.02
N SER A 112 17.79 12.05 -14.58
CA SER A 112 18.64 12.49 -15.70
C SER A 112 17.83 12.86 -16.94
N LEU A 113 16.82 12.05 -17.30
CA LEU A 113 15.94 12.33 -18.44
C LEU A 113 15.10 13.60 -18.23
N ILE A 114 14.55 13.78 -17.03
CA ILE A 114 13.74 14.96 -16.71
C ILE A 114 14.63 16.21 -16.72
N CYS A 115 15.75 16.18 -16.02
CA CYS A 115 16.69 17.30 -15.95
C CYS A 115 17.22 17.70 -17.34
N LYS A 116 17.47 16.73 -18.23
CA LYS A 116 17.88 17.00 -19.61
C LYS A 116 16.82 17.81 -20.38
N ASN A 117 15.53 17.61 -20.10
CA ASN A 117 14.43 18.26 -20.81
C ASN A 117 13.97 19.57 -20.15
N ILE A 118 13.99 19.70 -18.82
CA ILE A 118 13.43 20.87 -18.11
C ILE A 118 14.43 21.64 -17.25
N GLY A 119 15.66 21.15 -17.09
CA GLY A 119 16.69 21.71 -16.21
C GLY A 119 16.60 21.23 -14.75
N SER A 120 17.74 21.21 -14.06
CA SER A 120 17.87 20.77 -12.66
C SER A 120 17.09 21.64 -11.69
N ASP A 121 17.09 22.95 -11.90
CA ASP A 121 16.45 23.90 -10.97
C ASP A 121 14.93 23.68 -10.94
N LYS A 122 14.32 23.60 -12.14
CA LYS A 122 12.88 23.35 -12.28
C LYS A 122 12.50 21.96 -11.78
N TYR A 123 13.33 20.95 -12.00
CA TYR A 123 13.12 19.61 -11.43
C TYR A 123 13.12 19.65 -9.89
N GLY A 124 14.09 20.33 -9.29
CA GLY A 124 14.18 20.50 -7.84
C GLY A 124 12.97 21.23 -7.25
N ASP A 125 12.48 22.27 -7.91
CA ASP A 125 11.27 22.99 -7.50
C ASP A 125 10.02 22.11 -7.57
N LEU A 126 9.87 21.31 -8.63
CA LEU A 126 8.75 20.38 -8.77
C LEU A 126 8.78 19.31 -7.66
N LEU A 127 9.94 18.74 -7.36
CA LEU A 127 10.10 17.80 -6.24
C LEU A 127 9.68 18.42 -4.92
N LYS A 128 10.18 19.62 -4.60
CA LYS A 128 9.84 20.32 -3.35
C LYS A 128 8.33 20.56 -3.18
N GLN A 129 7.62 20.81 -4.27
CA GLN A 129 6.17 21.11 -4.23
C GLN A 129 5.28 19.87 -4.24
N THR A 130 5.82 18.71 -4.60
CA THR A 130 5.01 17.49 -4.84
C THR A 130 5.44 16.30 -3.99
N ALA A 131 6.62 16.35 -3.37
CA ALA A 131 7.08 15.34 -2.44
C ALA A 131 6.19 15.27 -1.20
N GLU A 132 5.95 14.06 -0.73
CA GLU A 132 5.30 13.85 0.56
C GLU A 132 6.34 14.05 1.66
N PHE A 133 6.19 15.17 2.38
CA PHE A 133 6.98 15.43 3.57
C PHE A 133 6.37 14.72 4.77
N SER A 134 7.24 14.29 5.66
CA SER A 134 6.82 13.63 6.89
C SER A 134 7.77 13.98 8.00
N PHE A 135 7.22 14.12 9.20
CA PHE A 135 8.00 14.52 10.35
C PHE A 135 9.04 13.46 10.70
N ASN A 136 10.22 13.91 11.12
CA ASN A 136 11.18 13.02 11.76
C ASN A 136 10.57 12.53 13.08
N LYS A 137 10.17 11.26 13.12
CA LYS A 137 9.56 10.65 14.32
C LYS A 137 10.59 10.26 15.39
N LYS A 138 11.91 10.31 15.10
CA LYS A 138 12.96 9.92 16.07
C LYS A 138 12.96 10.72 17.38
N PRO A 139 12.87 12.07 17.35
CA PRO A 139 12.76 12.84 18.59
C PRO A 139 11.35 12.83 19.21
N LEU A 140 10.36 12.22 18.55
CA LEU A 140 8.97 12.28 18.97
C LEU A 140 8.59 11.06 19.83
N LYS A 141 7.92 11.31 20.95
CA LYS A 141 7.29 10.27 21.75
C LYS A 141 5.89 9.98 21.20
N ASN A 142 5.60 8.72 20.87
CA ASN A 142 4.23 8.32 20.54
C ASN A 142 3.35 8.39 21.80
N VAL A 143 2.35 9.28 21.79
CA VAL A 143 1.38 9.48 22.87
C VAL A 143 -0.04 9.04 22.48
N SER A 144 -0.20 8.38 21.33
CA SER A 144 -1.49 7.82 20.91
C SER A 144 -1.99 6.82 21.94
N LYS A 145 -3.25 6.98 22.33
CA LYS A 145 -3.93 6.03 23.21
C LYS A 145 -4.24 4.75 22.44
N ARG A 146 -4.04 3.60 23.07
CA ARG A 146 -4.53 2.33 22.53
C ARG A 146 -6.05 2.27 22.70
N TYR A 147 -6.70 1.37 21.97
CA TYR A 147 -8.15 1.19 22.06
C TYR A 147 -8.60 0.99 23.53
N PHE A 148 -7.94 0.10 24.28
CA PHE A 148 -8.25 -0.17 25.69
C PHE A 148 -7.88 0.96 26.67
N ASP A 149 -7.10 1.95 26.23
CA ASP A 149 -6.82 3.13 27.06
C ASP A 149 -8.01 4.11 27.05
N VAL A 150 -8.96 3.95 26.11
CA VAL A 150 -10.11 4.85 25.90
C VAL A 150 -11.44 4.12 26.06
N PHE A 151 -11.54 2.90 25.53
CA PHE A 151 -12.76 2.10 25.53
C PHE A 151 -12.66 0.99 26.58
N SER A 152 -13.59 0.99 27.54
CA SER A 152 -13.64 0.00 28.63
C SER A 152 -14.31 -1.30 28.20
N GLU A 153 -13.94 -2.43 28.80
CA GLU A 153 -14.58 -3.75 28.61
C GLU A 153 -16.09 -3.75 28.87
N LYS A 154 -16.62 -2.75 29.59
CA LYS A 154 -18.05 -2.60 29.90
C LYS A 154 -18.90 -2.04 28.76
N ASN A 155 -18.29 -1.64 27.65
CA ASN A 155 -19.05 -1.49 26.43
C ASN A 155 -19.30 -2.91 25.93
N GLU A 156 -20.40 -3.50 26.39
CA GLU A 156 -20.97 -4.69 25.79
C GLU A 156 -20.99 -4.43 24.28
N VAL A 157 -20.10 -5.10 23.56
CA VAL A 157 -20.19 -5.16 22.12
C VAL A 157 -21.47 -5.94 21.89
N GLU A 158 -22.58 -5.25 21.71
CA GLU A 158 -23.80 -5.88 21.25
C GLU A 158 -23.41 -6.58 19.94
N ASN A 159 -23.40 -7.92 19.99
CA ASN A 159 -23.22 -8.73 18.80
C ASN A 159 -24.41 -8.44 17.91
N PHE A 160 -24.25 -7.46 17.02
CA PHE A 160 -25.17 -7.25 15.91
C PHE A 160 -25.02 -8.43 14.96
N GLU A 161 -25.77 -9.50 15.24
CA GLU A 161 -26.15 -10.52 14.27
C GLU A 161 -27.16 -9.90 13.31
N GLY A 162 -26.72 -8.92 12.51
CA GLY A 162 -27.45 -8.58 11.30
C GLY A 162 -27.51 -9.84 10.43
N GLN A 163 -28.70 -10.24 9.99
CA GLN A 163 -28.85 -11.28 8.98
C GLN A 163 -27.99 -10.91 7.78
N LYS A 164 -26.85 -11.59 7.65
CA LYS A 164 -26.01 -11.52 6.46
C LYS A 164 -26.57 -12.58 5.52
N ASP A 165 -27.23 -12.14 4.44
CA ASP A 165 -27.77 -13.02 3.40
C ASP A 165 -26.67 -13.68 2.52
N PHE A 166 -25.45 -13.75 3.03
CA PHE A 166 -24.28 -14.30 2.38
C PHE A 166 -23.32 -14.90 3.41
N GLU A 167 -22.73 -16.04 3.07
CA GLU A 167 -21.62 -16.61 3.85
C GLU A 167 -20.36 -15.79 3.60
N ILE A 168 -19.90 -15.04 4.61
CA ILE A 168 -18.54 -14.52 4.60
C ILE A 168 -17.63 -15.68 5.04
N CYS A 169 -16.95 -16.30 4.09
CA CYS A 169 -15.83 -17.20 4.39
C CYS A 169 -14.62 -16.34 4.77
N ASP A 170 -14.65 -15.79 5.99
CA ASP A 170 -13.68 -14.79 6.47
C ASP A 170 -12.50 -15.43 7.22
N GLU A 171 -11.35 -14.77 7.15
CA GLU A 171 -10.16 -15.02 7.97
C GLU A 171 -10.49 -15.16 9.46
N LYS A 172 -11.51 -14.41 9.92
CA LYS A 172 -12.04 -14.46 11.28
C LYS A 172 -12.54 -15.86 11.66
N THR A 173 -13.24 -16.53 10.75
CA THR A 173 -13.81 -17.87 10.97
C THR A 173 -12.71 -18.89 11.25
N TRP A 174 -11.60 -18.84 10.50
CA TRP A 174 -10.48 -19.77 10.70
C TRP A 174 -9.69 -19.49 11.98
N LYS A 175 -9.51 -18.22 12.36
CA LYS A 175 -8.89 -17.88 13.65
C LYS A 175 -9.70 -18.42 14.82
N GLN A 176 -11.03 -18.38 14.75
CA GLN A 176 -11.92 -18.82 15.82
C GLN A 176 -12.07 -20.34 15.92
N THR A 177 -12.12 -21.04 14.78
CA THR A 177 -12.57 -22.45 14.74
C THR A 177 -11.44 -23.46 14.65
N LEU A 178 -10.26 -23.07 14.15
CA LEU A 178 -9.12 -23.99 13.99
C LEU A 178 -8.25 -24.04 15.25
N SER A 179 -7.72 -25.23 15.58
CA SER A 179 -6.62 -25.32 16.54
C SER A 179 -5.38 -24.60 16.00
N SER A 180 -4.51 -24.13 16.89
CA SER A 180 -3.30 -23.39 16.51
C SER A 180 -2.44 -24.11 15.49
N GLU A 181 -2.30 -25.44 15.62
CA GLU A 181 -1.56 -26.29 14.70
C GLU A 181 -2.20 -26.30 13.30
N LYS A 182 -3.51 -26.55 13.24
CA LYS A 182 -4.25 -26.60 11.96
C LYS A 182 -4.28 -25.23 11.28
N TYR A 183 -4.36 -24.16 12.04
CA TYR A 183 -4.31 -22.79 11.52
C TYR A 183 -2.97 -22.50 10.84
N ILE A 184 -1.84 -22.92 11.44
CA ILE A 184 -0.51 -22.77 10.84
C ILE A 184 -0.37 -23.62 9.58
N GLU A 185 -0.79 -24.88 9.63
CA GLU A 185 -0.69 -25.78 8.46
C GLU A 185 -1.49 -25.24 7.28
N TYR A 186 -2.70 -24.72 7.55
CA TYR A 186 -3.52 -24.04 6.57
C TYR A 186 -2.83 -22.79 6.00
N LYS A 187 -2.24 -21.94 6.86
CA LYS A 187 -1.62 -20.68 6.42
C LYS A 187 -0.30 -20.86 5.68
N LEU A 188 0.50 -21.83 6.06
CA LEU A 188 1.82 -22.07 5.48
C LEU A 188 1.83 -23.18 4.42
N GLN A 189 0.69 -23.83 4.17
CA GLN A 189 0.54 -24.94 3.22
C GLN A 189 1.60 -26.04 3.44
N SER A 190 1.99 -26.25 4.70
CA SER A 190 3.09 -27.14 5.10
C SER A 190 2.89 -27.62 6.53
N LYS A 191 3.47 -28.78 6.87
CA LYS A 191 3.39 -29.33 8.23
C LYS A 191 4.08 -28.42 9.24
N ILE A 192 3.53 -28.37 10.45
CA ILE A 192 4.08 -27.58 11.54
C ILE A 192 5.52 -28.02 11.88
N THR A 193 6.39 -27.03 12.13
CA THR A 193 7.77 -27.27 12.58
C THR A 193 7.85 -27.34 14.10
N ILE A 194 8.82 -28.08 14.64
CA ILE A 194 9.04 -28.22 16.10
C ILE A 194 9.18 -26.85 16.78
N LYS A 195 9.81 -25.88 16.11
CA LYS A 195 9.96 -24.51 16.63
C LYS A 195 8.61 -23.81 16.82
N LEU A 196 7.66 -24.02 15.91
CA LEU A 196 6.31 -23.45 16.00
C LEU A 196 5.46 -24.21 17.01
N GLN A 197 5.63 -25.53 17.12
CA GLN A 197 4.97 -26.30 18.19
C GLN A 197 5.40 -25.79 19.58
N ASN A 198 6.70 -25.63 19.80
CA ASN A 198 7.24 -25.10 21.07
C ASN A 198 6.72 -23.68 21.38
N LEU A 199 6.47 -22.87 20.34
CA LEU A 199 5.86 -21.54 20.51
C LEU A 199 4.41 -21.66 20.98
N ILE A 200 3.59 -22.49 20.31
CA ILE A 200 2.19 -22.72 20.70
C ILE A 200 2.11 -23.22 22.13
N ASP A 201 2.92 -24.21 22.49
CA ASP A 201 2.93 -24.80 23.84
C ASP A 201 3.28 -23.74 24.89
N LYS A 202 4.23 -22.85 24.59
CA LYS A 202 4.59 -21.73 25.47
C LYS A 202 3.45 -20.73 25.63
N LEU A 203 2.68 -20.44 24.58
CA LEU A 203 1.53 -19.53 24.66
C LEU A 203 0.36 -20.17 25.45
N ARG A 204 0.14 -21.48 25.30
CA ARG A 204 -0.81 -22.23 26.12
C ARG A 204 -0.42 -22.25 27.59
N LEU A 205 0.88 -22.36 27.90
CA LEU A 205 1.40 -22.21 29.28
C LEU A 205 1.14 -20.81 29.85
N MET A 206 1.06 -19.79 28.99
CA MET A 206 0.65 -18.43 29.38
C MET A 206 -0.88 -18.28 29.50
N LYS A 207 -1.66 -19.36 29.38
CA LYS A 207 -3.13 -19.42 29.46
C LYS A 207 -3.90 -18.82 28.29
N PHE A 208 -3.27 -18.66 27.13
CA PHE A 208 -3.98 -18.29 25.90
C PHE A 208 -4.65 -19.50 25.26
N ASP A 209 -5.89 -19.32 24.80
CA ASP A 209 -6.63 -20.30 24.02
C ASP A 209 -6.19 -20.28 22.55
N ASP A 210 -6.66 -21.28 21.77
CA ASP A 210 -6.28 -21.39 20.36
C ASP A 210 -6.69 -20.17 19.55
N PHE A 211 -7.83 -19.54 19.85
CA PHE A 211 -8.27 -18.34 19.15
C PHE A 211 -7.32 -17.15 19.41
N SER A 212 -6.94 -16.89 20.66
CA SER A 212 -5.93 -15.86 20.99
C SER A 212 -4.59 -16.13 20.31
N ILE A 213 -4.15 -17.40 20.32
CA ILE A 213 -2.90 -17.81 19.67
C ILE A 213 -2.97 -17.56 18.17
N ASN A 214 -4.07 -17.95 17.52
CA ASN A 214 -4.30 -17.71 16.09
C ASN A 214 -4.26 -16.21 15.76
N CYS A 215 -4.79 -15.34 16.63
CA CYS A 215 -4.71 -13.89 16.45
C CYS A 215 -3.25 -13.39 16.48
N PHE A 216 -2.42 -13.85 17.40
CA PHE A 216 -1.00 -13.48 17.44
C PHE A 216 -0.22 -13.97 16.22
N LEU A 217 -0.50 -15.20 15.77
CA LEU A 217 0.12 -15.81 14.60
C LEU A 217 -0.27 -15.07 13.33
N HIS A 218 -1.58 -14.79 13.16
CA HIS A 218 -2.12 -13.99 12.07
C HIS A 218 -1.44 -12.62 12.03
N TYR A 219 -1.38 -11.91 13.16
CA TYR A 219 -0.74 -10.60 13.25
C TYR A 219 0.75 -10.65 12.86
N SER A 220 1.50 -11.67 13.31
CA SER A 220 2.90 -11.83 12.90
C SER A 220 3.04 -12.07 11.40
N LEU A 221 2.18 -12.89 10.81
CA LEU A 221 2.16 -13.14 9.36
C LEU A 221 1.86 -11.87 8.58
N SER A 222 0.83 -11.13 8.99
CA SER A 222 0.39 -9.90 8.34
C SER A 222 1.44 -8.79 8.40
N VAL A 223 2.18 -8.67 9.52
CA VAL A 223 3.24 -7.65 9.66
C VAL A 223 4.56 -8.08 9.02
N ASN A 224 5.02 -9.32 9.26
CA ASN A 224 6.38 -9.76 8.94
C ASN A 224 6.45 -10.70 7.73
N LYS A 225 5.33 -11.01 7.07
CA LYS A 225 5.17 -12.06 6.03
C LYS A 225 5.54 -13.48 6.50
N THR A 226 5.97 -13.64 7.76
CA THR A 226 6.45 -14.88 8.37
C THR A 226 6.11 -14.89 9.87
N ILE A 227 6.06 -16.08 10.47
CA ILE A 227 5.84 -16.20 11.92
C ILE A 227 7.18 -16.03 12.65
N VAL A 228 7.34 -14.89 13.35
CA VAL A 228 8.55 -14.58 14.12
C VAL A 228 8.28 -14.91 15.59
N SER A 229 8.74 -16.08 16.06
CA SER A 229 8.43 -16.57 17.42
C SER A 229 8.74 -15.57 18.54
N LYS A 230 9.90 -14.91 18.50
CA LYS A 230 10.26 -13.89 19.50
C LYS A 230 9.30 -12.69 19.52
N TYR A 231 8.78 -12.32 18.35
CA TYR A 231 7.85 -11.20 18.21
C TYR A 231 6.47 -11.59 18.75
N VAL A 232 5.97 -12.77 18.38
CA VAL A 232 4.73 -13.34 18.91
C VAL A 232 4.77 -13.44 20.44
N GLU A 233 5.86 -13.97 21.00
CA GLU A 233 6.03 -14.05 22.46
C GLU A 233 6.02 -12.67 23.13
N LYS A 234 6.65 -11.66 22.51
CA LYS A 234 6.68 -10.30 23.06
C LYS A 234 5.27 -9.71 23.13
N ILE A 235 4.46 -9.91 22.09
CA ILE A 235 3.07 -9.48 22.05
C ILE A 235 2.27 -10.20 23.13
N ALA A 236 2.33 -11.53 23.17
CA ALA A 236 1.62 -12.33 24.16
C ALA A 236 1.97 -11.96 25.61
N LYS A 237 3.25 -11.62 25.88
CA LYS A 237 3.67 -11.11 27.19
C LYS A 237 3.03 -9.78 27.53
N ASP A 238 2.92 -8.84 26.58
CA ASP A 238 2.25 -7.54 26.80
C ASP A 238 0.79 -7.75 27.22
N PHE A 239 0.06 -8.63 26.52
CA PHE A 239 -1.33 -8.98 26.84
C PHE A 239 -1.45 -9.70 28.19
N ALA A 240 -0.58 -10.68 28.46
CA ALA A 240 -0.59 -11.42 29.72
C ALA A 240 -0.27 -10.51 30.92
N HIS A 241 0.66 -9.57 30.79
CA HIS A 241 0.97 -8.58 31.83
C HIS A 241 -0.21 -7.66 32.16
N LYS A 242 -1.10 -7.44 31.19
CA LYS A 242 -2.33 -6.65 31.35
C LYS A 242 -3.54 -7.48 31.79
N ASN A 243 -3.36 -8.78 32.04
CA ASN A 243 -4.44 -9.74 32.31
C ASN A 243 -5.51 -9.83 31.21
N LEU A 244 -5.15 -9.55 29.96
CA LEU A 244 -6.05 -9.61 28.81
C LEU A 244 -5.94 -10.97 28.12
N PHE A 245 -6.93 -11.84 28.31
CA PHE A 245 -6.99 -13.20 27.74
C PHE A 245 -8.21 -13.46 26.86
N ASN A 246 -9.11 -12.48 26.70
CA ASN A 246 -10.27 -12.63 25.82
C ASN A 246 -9.82 -12.49 24.35
N ALA A 247 -10.05 -13.55 23.58
CA ALA A 247 -9.58 -13.65 22.21
C ALA A 247 -10.23 -12.64 21.24
N GLU A 248 -11.51 -12.29 21.42
CA GLU A 248 -12.18 -11.27 20.59
C GLU A 248 -11.60 -9.88 20.83
N LEU A 249 -11.31 -9.56 22.09
CA LEU A 249 -10.67 -8.30 22.47
C LEU A 249 -9.23 -8.22 21.91
N ILE A 250 -8.47 -9.32 22.01
CA ILE A 250 -7.14 -9.42 21.42
C ILE A 250 -7.21 -9.22 19.91
N ASP A 251 -8.17 -9.86 19.23
CA ASP A 251 -8.34 -9.74 17.78
C ASP A 251 -8.63 -8.28 17.38
N ASN A 252 -9.53 -7.60 18.09
CA ASN A 252 -9.87 -6.21 17.83
C ASN A 252 -8.67 -5.26 18.04
N GLU A 253 -7.87 -5.41 19.09
CA GLU A 253 -6.67 -4.57 19.29
C GLU A 253 -5.64 -4.83 18.19
N LEU A 254 -5.37 -6.09 17.86
CA LEU A 254 -4.39 -6.42 16.84
C LEU A 254 -4.83 -5.96 15.44
N ASN A 255 -6.11 -6.11 15.10
CA ASN A 255 -6.65 -5.60 13.83
C ASN A 255 -6.63 -4.08 13.78
N GLY A 256 -7.00 -3.37 14.85
CA GLY A 256 -6.87 -1.92 14.92
C GLY A 256 -5.43 -1.45 14.71
N VAL A 257 -4.45 -2.15 15.28
CA VAL A 257 -3.02 -1.86 15.03
C VAL A 257 -2.63 -2.20 13.59
N LEU A 258 -3.15 -3.27 12.98
CA LEU A 258 -2.90 -3.61 11.57
C LEU A 258 -3.47 -2.54 10.64
N GLU A 259 -4.68 -2.06 10.88
CA GLU A 259 -5.32 -1.02 10.09
C GLU A 259 -4.50 0.28 10.13
N VAL A 260 -4.13 0.72 11.33
CA VAL A 260 -3.25 1.89 11.50
C VAL A 260 -1.89 1.67 10.84
N LYS A 261 -1.32 0.46 10.92
CA LYS A 261 -0.06 0.13 10.23
C LYS A 261 -0.21 0.10 8.72
N ASN A 262 -1.31 -0.41 8.16
CA ASN A 262 -1.52 -0.46 6.72
C ASN A 262 -1.76 0.95 6.16
N ILE A 263 -2.50 1.80 6.89
CA ILE A 263 -2.61 3.24 6.59
C ILE A 263 -1.23 3.89 6.59
N ASN A 264 -0.41 3.64 7.62
CA ASN A 264 0.93 4.21 7.72
C ASN A 264 1.93 3.60 6.74
N LYS A 265 1.81 2.32 6.35
CA LYS A 265 2.70 1.67 5.39
C LYS A 265 2.44 2.19 3.98
N ASN A 266 1.19 2.50 3.64
CA ASN A 266 0.85 3.28 2.45
C ASN A 266 1.48 4.69 2.46
N LEU A 267 1.87 5.23 3.62
CA LEU A 267 2.59 6.49 3.77
C LEU A 267 4.13 6.31 3.90
N ASP A 268 4.61 5.18 4.46
CA ASP A 268 6.04 4.89 4.72
C ASP A 268 6.71 4.09 3.59
N TYR A 269 5.98 3.54 2.60
CA TYR A 269 6.56 3.06 1.32
C TYR A 269 7.35 4.18 0.59
N ASN A 270 7.20 5.44 1.02
CA ASN A 270 7.91 6.62 0.53
C ASN A 270 9.24 6.94 1.26
N LYS A 271 9.83 6.02 2.07
CA LYS A 271 10.95 6.39 2.96
C LYS A 271 12.24 5.58 2.98
N ASP A 272 12.25 4.30 2.61
CA ASP A 272 13.36 3.43 3.03
C ASP A 272 14.49 3.23 2.02
N ASP A 273 14.70 4.16 1.08
CA ASP A 273 15.95 4.27 0.31
C ASP A 273 16.61 5.66 0.43
N ASN A 274 16.56 6.27 1.63
CA ASN A 274 17.30 7.50 1.92
C ASN A 274 18.74 7.22 2.35
N LYS A 275 19.65 7.03 1.39
CA LYS A 275 21.08 7.28 1.63
C LYS A 275 21.36 8.79 1.51
N ILE A 276 21.59 9.36 2.68
CA ILE A 276 22.12 10.70 3.01
C ILE A 276 22.82 11.40 1.83
N LEU A 277 22.26 12.55 1.43
CA LEU A 277 22.96 13.62 0.70
C LEU A 277 23.05 14.87 1.58
N PRO A 278 24.08 15.73 1.37
CA PRO A 278 24.61 16.61 2.40
C PRO A 278 23.71 17.82 2.68
N THR A 279 23.65 18.18 3.96
CA THR A 279 23.00 19.38 4.49
C THR A 279 23.68 20.64 3.96
N TYR A 280 22.93 21.48 3.23
CA TYR A 280 23.31 22.87 3.02
C TYR A 280 22.93 23.68 4.26
N ASN A 281 23.95 24.27 4.89
CA ASN A 281 23.80 25.22 6.00
C ASN A 281 23.08 26.48 5.52
N TYR A 282 22.03 26.86 6.24
CA TYR A 282 21.62 28.26 6.36
C TYR A 282 21.80 28.65 7.82
N GLU A 283 22.66 29.64 8.05
CA GLU A 283 22.84 30.31 9.34
C GLU A 283 21.67 31.27 9.62
N GLU A 284 21.26 31.26 10.90
CA GLU A 284 20.65 32.31 11.74
C GLU A 284 19.37 33.06 11.29
N SER A 285 18.32 33.00 12.12
CA SER A 285 18.12 33.99 13.20
C SER A 285 16.90 33.68 14.09
N ASP A 286 17.15 33.49 15.37
CA ASP A 286 16.47 34.03 16.55
C ASP A 286 14.94 34.28 16.62
N LEU A 287 14.40 33.72 17.72
CA LEU A 287 13.40 34.22 18.68
C LEU A 287 11.94 33.73 18.62
N VAL A 288 11.48 33.46 19.86
CA VAL A 288 10.12 33.28 20.40
C VAL A 288 9.53 31.88 20.18
N GLY A 289 9.11 31.11 21.18
CA GLY A 289 8.92 31.30 22.61
C GLY A 289 8.13 30.09 23.10
N GLU A 290 8.44 29.61 24.30
CA GLU A 290 7.85 28.44 24.95
C GLU A 290 6.32 28.56 25.02
N LEU A 291 5.61 27.51 24.63
CA LEU A 291 4.17 27.34 24.86
C LEU A 291 3.96 26.00 25.55
N ASP A 292 3.91 26.08 26.88
CA ASP A 292 3.36 25.06 27.77
C ASP A 292 1.88 24.85 27.45
N TRP A 293 1.49 23.58 27.27
CA TRP A 293 0.08 23.20 27.17
C TRP A 293 -0.26 22.18 28.26
N GLU A 294 -0.72 22.69 29.40
CA GLU A 294 -1.60 21.97 30.33
C GLU A 294 -3.01 22.58 30.24
N ASN A 295 -3.95 21.81 29.70
CA ASN A 295 -5.31 21.53 30.22
C ASN A 295 -6.11 20.71 29.21
#